data_AF-A0A951L5V1-F1
#
_entry.id   AF-A0A951L5V1-F1
#
_cell.length_a   1.000
_cell.length_b   1.000
_cell.length_c   1.000
_cell.angle_alpha   90.00
_cell.angle_beta   90.00
_cell.angle_gamma   90.00
#
_symmetry.space_group_name_H-M   'P 1'
#
loop_
_entity.id
_entity.type
_entity.pdbx_description
1 polymer ?
#
loop_
_entity_poly.entity_id
_entity_poly.type
_entity_poly.pdbx_seq_one_letter_code
_entity_poly.pdbx_strand_id
1 'polypeptide(L)'
;GSDEELARHYVKSRGRTARDVMTSEVTYVSDATELAEIANLLETKRIKRVPVVKDGKLIGIVSRANLVRALATAGSRLSGDNATDDRTIRHNLLAELQGQEGVHTWAADIIVRDGVVHIWVSDDRPLEERQALRVAAENIPGVRGVEEHLVPAPIIPPPF
;
A
#
# COMPACT_ATOMS: atom_id res chain seq x y z
N GLY A 1 12.80 16.60 -29.44
CA GLY A 1 13.43 17.94 -29.44
C GLY A 1 12.69 18.89 -28.50
N SER A 2 13.20 20.10 -28.26
CA SER A 2 12.60 21.08 -27.32
C SER A 2 11.12 21.36 -27.58
N ASP A 3 10.73 21.45 -28.85
CA ASP A 3 9.36 21.79 -29.27
C ASP A 3 8.38 20.64 -28.99
N GLU A 4 8.87 19.41 -29.11
CA GLU A 4 8.10 18.20 -28.84
C GLU A 4 7.90 18.00 -27.33
N GLU A 5 8.90 18.35 -26.52
CA GLU A 5 8.79 18.38 -25.06
C GLU A 5 7.82 19.46 -24.58
N LEU A 6 7.85 20.65 -25.18
CA LEU A 6 6.89 21.73 -24.93
C LEU A 6 5.45 21.32 -25.28
N ALA A 7 5.25 20.68 -26.43
CA ALA A 7 3.94 20.17 -26.84
C ALA A 7 3.42 19.10 -25.87
N ARG A 8 4.26 18.14 -25.46
CA ARG A 8 3.88 17.14 -24.45
C ARG A 8 3.52 17.78 -23.11
N HIS A 9 4.29 18.77 -22.66
CA HIS A 9 4.01 19.48 -21.41
C HIS A 9 2.70 20.27 -21.47
N TYR A 10 2.39 20.88 -22.63
CA TYR A 10 1.11 21.56 -22.83
C TYR A 10 -0.07 20.59 -22.71
N VAL A 11 -0.03 19.44 -23.39
CA VAL A 11 -1.09 18.41 -23.29
C VAL A 11 -1.21 17.89 -21.85
N LYS A 12 -0.10 17.60 -21.17
CA LYS A 12 -0.08 17.15 -19.76
C LYS A 12 -0.72 18.17 -18.80
N SER A 13 -0.57 19.46 -19.06
CA SER A 13 -1.05 20.53 -18.17
C SER A 13 -2.44 21.06 -18.52
N ARG A 14 -2.92 20.85 -19.76
CA ARG A 14 -4.21 21.35 -20.26
C ARG A 14 -5.18 20.25 -20.72
N GLY A 15 -4.77 18.99 -20.63
CA GLY A 15 -5.57 17.83 -20.98
C GLY A 15 -6.86 17.77 -20.17
N ARG A 16 -7.95 17.34 -20.81
CA ARG A 16 -9.28 17.27 -20.19
C ARG A 16 -9.70 15.85 -19.85
N THR A 17 -9.04 14.86 -20.44
CA THR A 17 -9.30 13.45 -20.19
C THR A 17 -8.12 12.81 -19.47
N ALA A 18 -8.37 11.71 -18.73
CA ALA A 18 -7.30 10.93 -18.10
C ALA A 18 -6.25 10.50 -19.13
N ARG A 19 -6.67 10.14 -20.35
CA ARG A 19 -5.78 9.78 -21.46
C ARG A 19 -4.78 10.88 -21.81
N ASP A 20 -5.18 12.15 -21.73
CA ASP A 20 -4.34 13.28 -22.09
C ASP A 20 -3.24 13.54 -21.04
N VAL A 21 -3.52 13.26 -19.77
CA VAL A 21 -2.63 13.61 -18.65
C VAL A 21 -1.91 12.39 -18.04
N MET A 22 -2.33 11.17 -18.37
CA MET A 22 -1.71 9.95 -17.84
C MET A 22 -0.34 9.71 -18.47
N THR A 23 0.50 8.99 -17.74
CA THR A 23 1.73 8.43 -18.29
C THR A 23 1.42 7.04 -18.83
N SER A 24 1.61 6.82 -20.15
CA SER A 24 1.28 5.55 -20.80
C SER A 24 2.34 4.47 -20.58
N GLU A 25 3.61 4.87 -20.54
CA GLU A 25 4.73 3.98 -20.23
C GLU A 25 4.97 3.94 -18.72
N VAL A 26 4.30 2.99 -18.05
CA VAL A 26 4.40 2.82 -16.61
C VAL A 26 5.55 1.88 -16.29
N THR A 27 6.50 2.33 -15.46
CA THR A 27 7.48 1.42 -14.82
C THR A 27 6.78 0.62 -13.74
N TYR A 28 6.87 -0.70 -13.80
CA TYR A 28 6.30 -1.64 -12.81
C TYR A 28 7.33 -2.73 -12.45
N VAL A 29 7.06 -3.46 -11.36
CA VAL A 29 7.85 -4.61 -10.92
C VAL A 29 6.98 -5.87 -10.84
N SER A 30 7.59 -7.05 -10.90
CA SER A 30 6.89 -8.32 -10.64
C SER A 30 6.74 -8.60 -9.14
N ASP A 31 5.85 -9.52 -8.76
CA ASP A 31 5.70 -10.00 -7.38
C ASP A 31 6.90 -10.80 -6.87
N ALA A 32 7.80 -11.21 -7.76
CA ALA A 32 9.05 -11.90 -7.44
C ALA A 32 10.27 -10.95 -7.35
N THR A 33 10.09 -9.65 -7.61
CA THR A 33 11.19 -8.66 -7.64
C THR A 33 11.75 -8.46 -6.24
N GLU A 34 13.08 -8.52 -6.09
CA GLU A 34 13.72 -8.37 -4.78
C GLU A 34 13.55 -6.96 -4.21
N LEU A 35 13.47 -6.88 -2.87
CA LEU A 35 13.28 -5.61 -2.18
C LEU A 35 14.40 -4.59 -2.47
N ALA A 36 15.65 -5.07 -2.56
CA ALA A 36 16.80 -4.22 -2.84
C ALA A 36 16.73 -3.64 -4.26
N GLU A 37 16.27 -4.43 -5.22
CA GLU A 37 16.05 -3.98 -6.60
C GLU A 37 14.92 -2.94 -6.67
N ILE A 38 13.81 -3.16 -5.95
CA ILE A 38 12.73 -2.19 -5.83
C ILE A 38 13.26 -0.87 -5.24
N ALA A 39 14.04 -0.93 -4.17
CA ALA A 39 14.62 0.25 -3.54
C ALA A 39 15.52 1.03 -4.52
N ASN A 40 16.42 0.32 -5.21
CA ASN A 40 17.30 0.90 -6.22
C ASN A 40 16.52 1.50 -7.39
N LEU A 41 15.44 0.86 -7.83
CA LEU A 41 14.57 1.36 -8.89
C LEU A 41 13.89 2.67 -8.49
N LEU A 42 13.32 2.74 -7.27
CA LEU A 42 12.68 3.95 -6.75
C LEU A 42 13.67 5.12 -6.68
N GLU A 43 14.90 4.85 -6.25
CA GLU A 43 15.98 5.84 -6.18
C GLU A 43 16.45 6.29 -7.57
N THR A 44 16.83 5.34 -8.42
CA THR A 44 17.41 5.60 -9.75
C THR A 44 16.41 6.32 -10.67
N LYS A 45 15.13 5.90 -10.65
CA LYS A 45 14.08 6.53 -11.46
C LYS A 45 13.48 7.78 -10.80
N ARG A 46 13.89 8.12 -9.57
CA ARG A 46 13.35 9.22 -8.75
C ARG A 46 11.83 9.18 -8.60
N ILE A 47 11.27 7.98 -8.54
CA ILE A 47 9.84 7.75 -8.35
C ILE A 47 9.54 7.43 -6.88
N LYS A 48 8.38 7.87 -6.38
CA LYS A 48 8.01 7.69 -4.97
C LYS A 48 7.42 6.31 -4.66
N ARG A 49 6.87 5.67 -5.68
CA ARG A 49 6.12 4.41 -5.62
C ARG A 49 6.22 3.68 -6.96
N VAL A 50 6.08 2.36 -6.93
CA VAL A 50 6.08 1.50 -8.10
C VAL A 50 4.93 0.48 -8.01
N PRO A 51 4.15 0.27 -9.08
CA PRO A 51 3.15 -0.78 -9.14
C PRO A 51 3.77 -2.17 -9.16
N VAL A 52 3.10 -3.15 -8.53
CA VAL A 52 3.44 -4.57 -8.59
C VAL A 52 2.44 -5.28 -9.50
N VAL A 53 2.93 -5.94 -10.54
CA VAL A 53 2.13 -6.59 -11.57
C VAL A 53 2.45 -8.09 -11.61
N LYS A 54 1.42 -8.93 -11.66
CA LYS A 54 1.52 -10.37 -11.84
C LYS A 54 0.55 -10.82 -12.92
N ASP A 55 1.02 -11.58 -13.91
CA ASP A 55 0.21 -12.09 -15.02
C ASP A 55 -0.61 -11.00 -15.73
N GLY A 56 0.00 -9.82 -15.92
CA GLY A 56 -0.65 -8.65 -16.54
C GLY A 56 -1.67 -7.93 -15.66
N LYS A 57 -1.86 -8.35 -14.41
CA LYS A 57 -2.79 -7.73 -13.45
C LYS A 57 -2.02 -6.92 -12.41
N LEU A 58 -2.51 -5.71 -12.13
CA LEU A 58 -2.04 -4.91 -11.01
C LEU A 58 -2.49 -5.56 -9.70
N ILE A 59 -1.53 -5.98 -8.86
CA ILE A 59 -1.82 -6.65 -7.59
C ILE A 59 -1.45 -5.79 -6.36
N GLY A 60 -0.75 -4.67 -6.54
CA GLY A 60 -0.37 -3.81 -5.43
C GLY A 60 0.55 -2.66 -5.82
N ILE A 61 1.00 -1.91 -4.82
CA ILE A 61 1.93 -0.78 -4.96
C ILE A 61 2.95 -0.86 -3.83
N VAL A 62 4.23 -0.65 -4.14
CA VAL A 62 5.30 -0.48 -3.14
C VAL A 62 5.80 0.95 -3.18
N SER A 63 5.90 1.59 -2.03
CA SER A 63 6.39 2.96 -1.85
C SER A 63 7.63 3.01 -0.96
N ARG A 64 8.37 4.13 -1.04
CA ARG A 64 9.49 4.39 -0.12
C ARG A 64 9.07 4.34 1.36
N ALA A 65 7.85 4.78 1.69
CA ALA A 65 7.33 4.70 3.04
C ALA A 65 7.18 3.24 3.51
N ASN A 66 6.76 2.33 2.62
CA ASN A 66 6.70 0.90 2.95
C ASN A 66 8.09 0.33 3.26
N LEU A 67 9.13 0.74 2.51
CA LEU A 67 10.51 0.30 2.76
C LEU A 67 11.04 0.78 4.12
N VAL A 68 10.88 2.07 4.43
CA VAL A 68 11.30 2.65 5.72
C VAL A 68 10.58 1.96 6.88
N ARG A 69 9.28 1.72 6.73
CA ARG A 69 8.48 1.03 7.72
C ARG A 69 8.92 -0.42 7.93
N ALA A 70 9.23 -1.14 6.85
CA ALA A 70 9.75 -2.50 6.93
C ALA A 70 11.09 -2.55 7.68
N LEU A 71 11.95 -1.55 7.52
CA LEU A 71 13.19 -1.42 8.29
C LEU A 71 12.91 -1.14 9.77
N ALA A 72 11.98 -0.22 10.07
CA ALA A 72 11.60 0.12 11.44
C ALA A 72 10.99 -1.06 12.21
N THR A 73 10.29 -1.96 11.52
CA THR A 73 9.73 -3.18 12.12
C THR A 73 10.69 -4.37 12.09
N ALA A 74 11.67 -4.41 11.17
CA ALA A 74 12.67 -5.48 11.13
C ALA A 74 13.62 -5.47 12.36
N GLY A 75 13.83 -4.31 12.99
CA GLY A 75 14.65 -4.15 14.19
C GLY A 75 14.10 -4.82 15.46
N SER A 76 12.86 -5.33 15.45
CA SER A 76 12.26 -5.96 16.63
C SER A 76 12.31 -7.48 16.68
N ARG A 77 12.98 -8.12 15.71
CA ARG A 77 12.98 -9.58 15.52
C ARG A 77 13.81 -10.37 16.54
N LEU A 78 14.16 -9.79 17.69
CA LEU A 78 14.97 -10.46 18.72
C LEU A 78 14.15 -11.36 19.67
N SER A 79 12.83 -11.47 19.49
CA SER A 79 11.97 -12.38 20.27
C SER A 79 11.47 -13.53 19.38
N GLY A 80 12.16 -14.67 19.45
CA GLY A 80 12.14 -15.76 18.46
C GLY A 80 10.91 -16.68 18.41
N ASP A 81 9.84 -16.45 19.17
CA ASP A 81 8.68 -17.36 19.20
C ASP A 81 7.43 -16.85 18.44
N ASN A 82 7.28 -15.53 18.21
CA ASN A 82 6.04 -14.96 17.65
C ASN A 82 6.02 -14.81 16.12
N ALA A 83 7.16 -14.95 15.42
CA ALA A 83 7.24 -14.63 13.99
C ALA A 83 6.38 -15.57 13.09
N THR A 84 6.19 -16.82 13.52
CA THR A 84 5.32 -17.79 12.84
C THR A 84 3.83 -17.47 13.08
N ASP A 85 3.50 -17.00 14.29
CA ASP A 85 2.15 -16.58 14.67
C ASP A 85 1.75 -15.30 13.93
N ASP A 86 2.61 -14.29 13.88
CA ASP A 86 2.34 -13.00 13.20
C ASP A 86 2.01 -13.18 11.71
N ARG A 87 2.77 -14.05 11.02
CA ARG A 87 2.53 -14.35 9.61
C ARG A 87 1.20 -15.06 9.40
N THR A 88 0.83 -15.96 10.32
CA THR A 88 -0.42 -16.72 10.29
C THR A 88 -1.61 -15.81 10.57
N ILE A 89 -1.52 -14.97 11.61
CA ILE A 89 -2.51 -13.94 11.94
C ILE A 89 -2.72 -13.02 10.74
N ARG A 90 -1.63 -12.52 10.13
CA ARG A 90 -1.72 -11.67 8.94
C ARG A 90 -2.44 -12.36 7.80
N HIS A 91 -2.09 -13.62 7.52
CA HIS A 91 -2.69 -14.38 6.43
C HIS A 91 -4.19 -14.55 6.64
N ASN A 92 -4.61 -14.95 7.84
CA ASN A 92 -6.02 -15.16 8.19
C ASN A 92 -6.80 -13.85 8.12
N LEU A 93 -6.24 -12.76 8.64
CA LEU A 93 -6.86 -11.43 8.54
C LEU A 93 -7.07 -11.00 7.10
N LEU A 94 -6.06 -11.15 6.24
CA LEU A 94 -6.20 -10.80 4.82
C LEU A 94 -7.25 -11.67 4.12
N ALA A 95 -7.34 -12.96 4.45
CA ALA A 95 -8.35 -13.87 3.89
C ALA A 95 -9.77 -13.48 4.32
N GLU A 96 -9.97 -13.10 5.59
CA GLU A 96 -11.27 -12.62 6.09
C GLU A 96 -11.70 -11.32 5.40
N LEU A 97 -10.76 -10.38 5.22
CA LEU A 97 -11.04 -9.09 4.58
C LEU A 97 -11.29 -9.20 3.07
N GLN A 98 -10.72 -10.20 2.40
CA GLN A 98 -11.02 -10.47 0.99
C GLN A 98 -12.48 -10.91 0.74
N GLY A 99 -13.18 -11.39 1.77
CA GLY A 99 -14.59 -11.77 1.69
C GLY A 99 -15.59 -10.60 1.77
N GLN A 100 -15.12 -9.38 2.05
CA GLN A 100 -15.99 -8.20 2.17
C GLN A 100 -15.89 -7.31 0.93
N GLU A 101 -16.96 -7.31 0.12
CA GLU A 101 -17.12 -6.34 -0.97
C GLU A 101 -17.06 -4.91 -0.40
N GLY A 102 -16.06 -4.12 -0.81
CA GLY A 102 -15.97 -2.69 -0.48
C GLY A 102 -14.74 -2.28 0.31
N VAL A 103 -14.00 -3.20 0.92
CA VAL A 103 -12.70 -2.87 1.52
C VAL A 103 -11.68 -2.79 0.39
N HIS A 104 -11.54 -1.61 -0.17
CA HIS A 104 -10.44 -1.27 -1.05
C HIS A 104 -9.11 -1.42 -0.29
N THR A 105 -8.57 -2.63 -0.29
CA THR A 105 -7.34 -3.09 0.38
C THR A 105 -6.08 -2.32 -0.02
N TRP A 106 -6.16 -1.41 -1.01
CA TRP A 106 -5.09 -0.47 -1.34
C TRP A 106 -4.93 0.67 -0.30
N ALA A 107 -5.94 0.91 0.55
CA ALA A 107 -6.00 2.06 1.45
C ALA A 107 -5.69 1.75 2.92
N ALA A 108 -5.46 0.49 3.28
CA ALA A 108 -5.10 0.09 4.64
C ALA A 108 -3.80 -0.71 4.63
N ASP A 109 -2.71 -0.10 5.11
CA ASP A 109 -1.50 -0.84 5.42
C ASP A 109 -1.76 -1.61 6.73
N ILE A 110 -1.74 -2.94 6.67
CA ILE A 110 -1.86 -3.80 7.85
C ILE A 110 -0.47 -4.38 8.15
N ILE A 111 -0.07 -4.43 9.42
CA ILE A 111 1.15 -5.12 9.89
C ILE A 111 0.79 -5.90 11.15
N VAL A 112 1.31 -7.12 11.27
CA VAL A 112 1.19 -7.88 12.50
C VAL A 112 2.59 -8.00 13.10
N ARG A 113 2.70 -7.67 14.39
CA ARG A 113 3.94 -7.75 15.15
C ARG A 113 3.62 -8.16 16.58
N ASP A 114 4.25 -9.23 17.05
CA ASP A 114 4.08 -9.72 18.40
C ASP A 114 2.57 -9.92 18.73
N GLY A 115 1.81 -10.52 17.82
CA GLY A 115 0.37 -10.71 17.92
C GLY A 115 -0.46 -9.42 17.92
N VAL A 116 0.15 -8.24 17.77
CA VAL A 116 -0.56 -6.96 17.68
C VAL A 116 -0.76 -6.58 16.22
N VAL A 117 -2.00 -6.28 15.83
CA VAL A 117 -2.35 -5.83 14.48
C VAL A 117 -2.29 -4.30 14.43
N HIS A 118 -1.35 -3.75 13.69
CA HIS A 118 -1.28 -2.32 13.40
C HIS A 118 -1.97 -2.03 12.07
N ILE A 119 -2.94 -1.12 12.10
CA ILE A 119 -3.77 -0.76 10.96
C ILE A 119 -3.59 0.72 10.68
N TRP A 120 -2.99 1.07 9.53
CA TRP A 120 -2.96 2.45 9.05
C TRP A 120 -4.14 2.70 8.14
N VAL A 121 -5.06 3.57 8.56
CA VAL A 121 -6.26 3.92 7.80
C VAL A 121 -6.35 5.43 7.62
N SER A 122 -6.86 5.84 6.48
CA SER A 122 -7.08 7.25 6.14
C SER A 122 -8.15 7.87 7.06
N ASP A 123 -7.96 9.12 7.48
CA ASP A 123 -8.85 9.82 8.41
C ASP A 123 -10.20 10.21 7.80
N ASP A 124 -10.32 10.22 6.47
CA ASP A 124 -11.56 10.40 5.71
C ASP A 124 -12.47 9.16 5.71
N ARG A 125 -12.00 8.03 6.25
CA ARG A 125 -12.81 6.81 6.34
C ARG A 125 -13.88 6.91 7.42
N PRO A 126 -15.14 6.52 7.14
CA PRO A 126 -16.20 6.49 8.14
C PRO A 126 -15.80 5.65 9.36
N LEU A 127 -16.21 6.10 10.54
CA LEU A 127 -15.94 5.38 11.79
C LEU A 127 -16.45 3.93 11.78
N GLU A 128 -17.57 3.68 11.11
CA GLU A 128 -18.17 2.34 10.98
C GLU A 128 -17.25 1.39 10.19
N GLU A 129 -16.64 1.85 9.09
CA GLU A 129 -15.69 1.05 8.30
C GLU A 129 -14.44 0.73 9.13
N ARG A 130 -13.93 1.73 9.87
CA ARG A 130 -12.78 1.57 10.78
C ARG A 130 -13.08 0.59 11.91
N GLN A 131 -14.30 0.66 12.46
CA GLN A 131 -14.76 -0.25 13.50
C GLN A 131 -14.94 -1.68 12.99
N ALA A 132 -15.47 -1.86 11.78
CA ALA A 132 -15.57 -3.18 11.16
C ALA A 132 -14.19 -3.83 10.97
N LEU A 133 -13.21 -3.05 10.50
CA LEU A 133 -11.84 -3.51 10.31
C LEU A 133 -11.16 -3.88 11.65
N ARG A 134 -11.38 -3.09 12.70
CA ARG A 134 -10.90 -3.40 14.06
C ARG A 134 -11.52 -4.70 14.58
N VAL A 135 -12.84 -4.84 14.48
CA VAL A 135 -13.55 -6.03 14.96
C VAL A 135 -13.11 -7.29 14.20
N ALA A 136 -12.95 -7.21 12.88
CA ALA A 136 -12.41 -8.31 12.08
C ALA A 136 -11.02 -8.72 12.56
N ALA A 137 -10.12 -7.76 12.80
CA ALA A 137 -8.79 -8.03 13.33
C ALA A 137 -8.81 -8.67 14.74
N GLU A 138 -9.65 -8.17 15.66
CA GLU A 138 -9.79 -8.73 17.01
C GLU A 138 -10.30 -10.18 17.03
N ASN A 139 -11.08 -10.57 16.01
CA ASN A 139 -11.62 -11.92 15.90
C ASN A 139 -10.62 -12.96 15.36
N ILE A 140 -9.46 -12.54 14.86
CA ILE A 140 -8.46 -13.47 14.33
C ILE A 140 -7.76 -14.22 15.48
N PRO A 141 -7.75 -15.57 15.47
CA PRO A 141 -7.02 -16.34 16.46
C PRO A 141 -5.54 -15.95 16.52
N GLY A 142 -5.05 -15.68 17.74
CA GLY A 142 -3.66 -15.26 17.99
C GLY A 142 -3.47 -13.75 18.12
N VAL A 143 -4.48 -12.94 17.80
CA VAL A 143 -4.42 -11.49 18.02
C VAL A 143 -4.46 -11.18 19.52
N ARG A 144 -3.47 -10.40 19.97
CA ARG A 144 -3.32 -9.92 21.35
C ARG A 144 -3.80 -8.48 21.53
N GLY A 145 -3.92 -7.73 20.44
CA GLY A 145 -4.40 -6.36 20.44
C GLY A 145 -4.44 -5.76 19.02
N VAL A 146 -5.16 -4.66 18.88
CA VAL A 146 -5.25 -3.91 17.62
C VAL A 146 -4.90 -2.45 17.89
N GLU A 147 -3.93 -1.94 17.14
CA GLU A 147 -3.55 -0.53 17.16
C GLU A 147 -3.94 0.16 15.87
N GLU A 148 -4.71 1.22 15.99
CA GLU A 148 -5.15 2.00 14.85
C GLU A 148 -4.31 3.27 14.70
N HIS A 149 -3.79 3.47 13.50
CA HIS A 149 -2.94 4.59 13.13
C HIS A 149 -3.64 5.41 12.05
N LEU A 150 -4.08 6.62 12.40
CA LEU A 150 -4.71 7.52 11.44
C LEU A 150 -3.64 8.23 10.60
N VAL A 151 -3.81 8.16 9.28
CA VAL A 151 -3.01 8.96 8.33
C VAL A 151 -3.91 10.00 7.67
N PRO A 152 -3.42 11.23 7.44
CA PRO A 152 -4.20 12.22 6.71
C PRO A 152 -4.54 11.70 5.32
N ALA A 153 -5.80 11.85 4.92
CA ALA A 153 -6.24 11.48 3.60
C ALA A 153 -5.37 12.17 2.54
N PRO A 154 -4.90 11.44 1.50
CA PRO A 154 -4.25 12.09 0.39
C PRO A 154 -5.24 13.10 -0.21
N ILE A 155 -4.78 14.32 -0.46
CA ILE A 155 -5.60 15.33 -1.14
C ILE A 155 -5.85 14.82 -2.57
N ILE A 156 -7.00 14.19 -2.79
CA ILE A 156 -7.47 13.78 -4.12
C ILE A 156 -8.31 14.94 -4.65
N PRO A 157 -7.89 15.61 -5.74
CA PRO A 157 -8.75 16.62 -6.36
C PRO A 157 -10.08 15.97 -6.76
N PRO A 158 -11.22 16.69 -6.63
CA PRO A 158 -12.53 16.11 -6.88
C PRO A 158 -12.60 15.51 -8.29
N PRO A 159 -13.34 14.39 -8.47
CA PRO A 159 -13.59 13.86 -9.80
C PRO A 159 -14.31 14.93 -10.63
N PHE A 160 -13.74 15.25 -11.79
CA PHE A 160 -14.31 16.19 -12.76
C PHE A 160 -15.60 15.64 -13.37
#